data_AF-A0A3D0NM57-F1
#
_entry.id   AF-A0A3D0NM57-F1
#
_cell.length_a   1.000
_cell.length_b   1.000
_cell.length_c   1.000
_cell.angle_alpha   90.00
_cell.angle_beta   90.00
_cell.angle_gamma   90.00
#
_symmetry.space_group_name_H-M   'P 1'
#
loop_
_entity.id
_entity.type
_entity.pdbx_description
1 polymer ?
#
loop_
_entity_poly.entity_id
_entity_poly.type
_entity_poly.pdbx_seq_one_letter_code
_entity_poly.pdbx_strand_id
1 'polypeptide(L)'
;MMDNPDIRDLADIPAIEVISRAAVMLMSSAAEKLGLSSADPDTSEYRDLDEARRLITALAGLITATTEYLGPHAKPLKDGLRSLQLAFREASAASDEPGFGPGESLTGPVG
;
A
#
# COMPACT_ATOMS: atom_id res chain seq x y z
N MET A 1 -1.24 -26.44 26.26
CA MET A 1 -0.95 -25.44 25.22
C MET A 1 -1.34 -26.12 23.91
N MET A 2 -2.45 -25.69 23.29
CA MET A 2 -2.85 -26.24 22.00
C MET A 2 -1.92 -25.62 20.96
N ASP A 3 -1.10 -26.43 20.29
CA ASP A 3 -0.43 -25.99 19.07
C ASP A 3 -1.53 -25.62 18.08
N ASN A 4 -1.64 -24.34 17.74
CA ASN A 4 -2.57 -23.87 16.73
C ASN A 4 -1.95 -24.21 15.37
N PRO A 5 -2.46 -25.21 14.62
CA PRO A 5 -1.81 -25.72 13.41
C PRO A 5 -1.72 -24.67 12.28
N ASP A 6 -2.43 -23.55 12.42
CA ASP A 6 -2.45 -22.44 11.45
C ASP A 6 -1.38 -21.36 11.68
N ILE A 7 -0.61 -21.42 12.77
CA ILE A 7 0.47 -20.45 13.03
C ILE A 7 1.79 -21.07 12.59
N ARG A 8 2.28 -20.67 11.40
CA ARG A 8 3.63 -21.00 10.94
C ARG A 8 4.67 -20.18 11.72
N ASP A 9 5.77 -20.81 12.08
CA ASP A 9 6.93 -20.10 12.66
C ASP A 9 7.49 -19.13 11.62
N LEU A 10 7.81 -17.90 12.05
CA LEU A 10 8.42 -16.89 11.18
C LEU A 10 9.76 -17.35 10.61
N ALA A 11 10.49 -18.21 11.33
CA ALA A 11 11.74 -18.79 10.86
C ALA A 11 11.58 -19.62 9.57
N ASP A 12 10.38 -20.19 9.36
CA ASP A 12 10.08 -21.08 8.23
C ASP A 12 9.46 -20.33 7.03
N ILE A 13 9.17 -19.04 7.16
CA ILE A 13 8.53 -18.25 6.10
C ILE A 13 9.60 -17.63 5.19
N PRO A 14 9.57 -17.88 3.87
CA PRO A 14 10.48 -17.24 2.95
C PRO A 14 10.37 -15.70 3.00
N ALA A 15 11.49 -14.99 2.94
CA ALA A 15 11.51 -13.52 3.00
C ALA A 15 10.60 -12.87 1.95
N ILE A 16 10.53 -13.45 0.74
CA ILE A 16 9.63 -12.98 -0.33
C ILE A 16 8.15 -13.06 0.07
N GLU A 17 7.76 -14.09 0.82
CA GLU A 17 6.39 -14.24 1.32
C GLU A 17 6.11 -13.19 2.40
N VAL A 18 7.06 -12.95 3.32
CA VAL A 18 6.94 -11.89 4.35
C VAL A 18 6.77 -10.51 3.71
N ILE A 19 7.62 -10.17 2.74
CA ILE A 19 7.57 -8.89 2.01
C ILE A 19 6.23 -8.74 1.28
N SER A 20 5.80 -9.78 0.57
CA SER A 20 4.55 -9.74 -0.20
C SER A 20 3.32 -9.57 0.71
N ARG A 21 3.30 -10.26 1.86
CA ARG A 21 2.24 -10.10 2.88
C ARG A 21 2.23 -8.70 3.48
N ALA A 22 3.40 -8.15 3.80
CA ALA A 22 3.51 -6.78 4.29
C ALA A 22 3.02 -5.76 3.26
N ALA A 23 3.37 -5.95 1.98
CA ALA A 23 2.90 -5.09 0.89
C ALA A 23 1.37 -5.12 0.75
N VAL A 24 0.77 -6.32 0.81
CA VAL A 24 -0.71 -6.46 0.79
C VAL A 24 -1.34 -5.80 2.02
N MET A 25 -0.77 -5.99 3.21
CA MET A 25 -1.25 -5.35 4.43
C MET A 25 -1.25 -3.82 4.32
N LEU A 26 -0.12 -3.23 3.88
CA LEU A 26 -0.02 -1.79 3.65
C LEU A 26 -1.02 -1.30 2.60
N MET A 27 -1.18 -2.05 1.50
CA MET A 27 -2.12 -1.73 0.43
C MET A 27 -3.57 -1.74 0.91
N SER A 28 -3.99 -2.80 1.63
CA SER A 28 -5.34 -2.92 2.17
C SER A 28 -5.61 -1.85 3.22
N SER A 29 -4.67 -1.58 4.13
CA SER A 29 -4.82 -0.50 5.11
C SER A 29 -4.90 0.87 4.45
N ALA A 30 -4.12 1.13 3.40
CA ALA A 30 -4.21 2.38 2.65
C ALA A 30 -5.57 2.53 1.95
N ALA A 31 -6.08 1.46 1.34
CA ALA A 31 -7.41 1.45 0.72
C ALA A 31 -8.52 1.76 1.73
N GLU A 32 -8.45 1.17 2.92
CA GLU A 32 -9.38 1.45 4.03
C GLU A 32 -9.36 2.93 4.42
N LYS A 33 -8.15 3.50 4.57
CA LYS A 33 -7.95 4.91 4.95
C LYS A 33 -8.30 5.89 3.83
N LEU A 34 -8.33 5.44 2.58
CA LEU A 34 -8.92 6.19 1.47
C LEU A 34 -10.45 6.07 1.40
N GLY A 35 -11.06 5.22 2.24
CA GLY A 35 -12.50 4.94 2.21
C GLY A 35 -12.91 3.95 1.13
N LEU A 36 -11.99 3.38 0.36
CA LEU A 36 -12.29 2.54 -0.82
C LEU A 36 -12.99 1.22 -0.48
N SER A 37 -12.99 0.82 0.79
CA SER A 37 -13.74 -0.35 1.29
C SER A 37 -15.23 -0.06 1.55
N SER A 38 -15.64 1.22 1.56
CA SER A 38 -17.03 1.64 1.75
C SER A 38 -17.79 1.69 0.42
N ALA A 39 -19.13 1.57 0.48
CA ALA A 39 -19.99 1.77 -0.69
C ALA A 39 -19.90 3.20 -1.26
N ASP A 40 -19.67 4.16 -0.37
CA ASP A 40 -19.32 5.53 -0.71
C ASP A 40 -18.00 5.88 0.00
N PRO A 41 -16.89 6.04 -0.75
CA PRO A 41 -15.59 6.38 -0.18
C PRO A 41 -15.59 7.71 0.56
N ASP A 42 -16.41 8.67 0.12
CA ASP A 42 -16.35 10.02 0.67
C ASP A 42 -16.93 10.12 2.09
N THR A 43 -17.83 9.20 2.43
CA THR A 43 -18.55 9.16 3.70
C THR A 43 -18.08 8.04 4.64
N SER A 44 -17.00 7.34 4.30
CA SER A 44 -16.44 6.26 5.13
C SER A 44 -15.99 6.76 6.52
N GLU A 45 -16.39 6.05 7.58
CA GLU A 45 -15.97 6.34 8.96
C GLU A 45 -14.46 6.13 9.18
N TYR A 46 -13.82 5.32 8.35
CA TYR A 46 -12.38 5.00 8.46
C TYR A 46 -11.51 5.87 7.56
N ARG A 47 -12.10 6.79 6.78
CA ARG A 47 -11.35 7.66 5.88
C ARG A 47 -10.46 8.63 6.67
N ASP A 48 -9.17 8.58 6.38
CA ASP A 48 -8.13 9.43 6.95
C ASP A 48 -6.98 9.58 5.93
N LEU A 49 -6.91 10.74 5.28
CA LEU A 49 -5.90 11.01 4.26
C LEU A 49 -4.49 11.15 4.86
N ASP A 50 -4.34 11.60 6.09
CA ASP A 50 -3.01 11.73 6.69
C ASP A 50 -2.41 10.36 7.00
N GLU A 51 -3.23 9.41 7.44
CA GLU A 51 -2.82 8.02 7.59
C GLU A 51 -2.61 7.32 6.23
N ALA A 52 -3.50 7.54 5.26
CA ALA A 52 -3.35 7.00 3.91
C ALA A 52 -2.03 7.43 3.28
N ARG A 53 -1.63 8.70 3.41
CA ARG A 53 -0.35 9.23 2.91
C ARG A 53 0.83 8.44 3.45
N ARG A 54 0.85 8.14 4.75
CA ARG A 54 1.94 7.41 5.41
C ARG A 54 2.01 5.97 4.91
N LEU A 55 0.87 5.30 4.78
CA LEU A 55 0.78 3.91 4.32
C LEU A 55 1.20 3.76 2.85
N ILE A 56 0.73 4.65 1.97
CA ILE A 56 1.12 4.67 0.54
C ILE A 56 2.61 4.95 0.40
N THR A 57 3.15 5.90 1.18
CA THR A 57 4.60 6.20 1.18
C THR A 57 5.42 5.01 1.65
N ALA A 58 4.98 4.31 2.71
CA ALA A 58 5.65 3.10 3.19
C ALA A 58 5.61 1.97 2.16
N LEU A 59 4.47 1.77 1.49
CA LEU A 59 4.31 0.79 0.42
C LEU A 59 5.23 1.10 -0.78
N ALA A 60 5.31 2.37 -1.18
CA ALA A 60 6.24 2.83 -2.21
C ALA A 60 7.69 2.52 -1.84
N GLY A 61 8.10 2.83 -0.60
CA GLY A 61 9.42 2.47 -0.07
C GLY A 61 9.71 0.98 -0.16
N LEU A 62 8.78 0.14 0.31
CA LEU A 62 8.91 -1.31 0.28
C LEU A 62 9.05 -1.84 -1.15
N ILE A 63 8.17 -1.44 -2.07
CA ILE A 63 8.17 -1.94 -3.45
C ILE A 63 9.42 -1.47 -4.20
N THR A 64 9.82 -0.21 -4.04
CA THR A 64 11.02 0.33 -4.69
C THR A 64 12.27 -0.39 -4.20
N ALA A 65 12.40 -0.60 -2.89
CA ALA A 65 13.55 -1.29 -2.31
C ALA A 65 13.60 -2.79 -2.66
N THR A 66 12.47 -3.43 -2.95
CA THR A 66 12.39 -4.89 -3.14
C THR A 66 12.13 -5.33 -4.58
N THR A 67 11.96 -4.39 -5.52
CA THR A 67 11.59 -4.66 -6.92
C THR A 67 12.45 -5.74 -7.58
N GLU A 68 13.77 -5.74 -7.36
CA GLU A 68 14.68 -6.70 -7.98
C GLU A 68 14.47 -8.14 -7.47
N TYR A 69 13.96 -8.29 -6.25
CA TYR A 69 13.70 -9.58 -5.60
C TYR A 69 12.28 -10.10 -5.83
N LEU A 70 11.33 -9.19 -6.10
CA LEU A 70 9.91 -9.54 -6.28
C LEU A 70 9.62 -10.30 -7.58
N GLY A 71 10.49 -10.19 -8.59
CA GLY A 71 10.34 -10.89 -9.86
C GLY A 71 8.94 -10.67 -10.48
N PRO A 72 8.22 -11.74 -10.89
CA PRO A 72 6.87 -11.62 -11.46
C PRO A 72 5.83 -10.96 -10.56
N HIS A 73 6.02 -10.98 -9.24
CA HIS A 73 5.08 -10.40 -8.27
C HIS A 73 5.21 -8.87 -8.17
N ALA A 74 6.26 -8.27 -8.74
CA ALA A 74 6.49 -6.83 -8.67
C ALA A 74 5.41 -6.02 -9.40
N LYS A 75 4.95 -6.51 -10.55
CA LYS A 75 4.03 -5.76 -11.41
C LYS A 75 2.66 -5.54 -10.75
N PRO A 76 1.95 -6.56 -10.24
CA PRO A 76 0.68 -6.34 -9.55
C PRO A 76 0.78 -5.39 -8.35
N LEU A 77 1.88 -5.45 -7.60
CA LEU A 77 2.11 -4.57 -6.45
C LEU A 77 2.32 -3.11 -6.89
N LYS A 78 3.07 -2.88 -7.96
CA LYS A 78 3.27 -1.54 -8.54
C LYS A 78 1.96 -0.97 -9.10
N ASP A 79 1.18 -1.80 -9.78
CA ASP A 79 -0.12 -1.39 -10.34
C ASP A 79 -1.08 -1.01 -9.20
N GLY A 80 -1.15 -1.83 -8.14
CA GLY A 80 -1.95 -1.51 -6.95
C GLY A 80 -1.50 -0.24 -6.22
N LEU A 81 -0.18 -0.04 -6.06
CA LEU A 81 0.36 1.21 -5.50
C LEU A 81 -0.04 2.43 -6.35
N ARG A 82 0.09 2.33 -7.67
CA ARG A 82 -0.31 3.43 -8.58
C ARG A 82 -1.79 3.75 -8.45
N SER A 83 -2.66 2.75 -8.34
CA SER A 83 -4.10 2.96 -8.11
C SER A 83 -4.38 3.70 -6.80
N LEU A 84 -3.67 3.36 -5.72
CA LEU A 84 -3.82 4.08 -4.44
C LEU A 84 -3.34 5.53 -4.53
N GLN A 85 -2.22 5.79 -5.23
CA GLN A 85 -1.71 7.14 -5.43
C GLN A 85 -2.69 8.02 -6.21
N LEU A 86 -3.32 7.46 -7.25
CA LEU A 86 -4.35 8.14 -8.03
C LEU A 86 -5.60 8.43 -7.20
N ALA A 87 -6.10 7.42 -6.48
CA ALA A 87 -7.26 7.58 -5.60
C ALA A 87 -7.00 8.62 -4.49
N PHE A 88 -5.80 8.64 -3.91
CA PHE A 88 -5.40 9.68 -2.96
C PHE A 88 -5.48 11.08 -3.56
N ARG A 89 -4.93 11.25 -4.77
CA ARG A 89 -4.92 12.54 -5.47
C ARG A 89 -6.34 13.02 -5.78
N GLU A 90 -7.22 12.12 -6.21
CA GLU A 90 -8.65 12.42 -6.44
C GLU A 90 -9.38 12.79 -5.14
N ALA A 91 -9.06 12.12 -4.04
CA ALA A 91 -9.67 12.33 -2.73
C ALA A 91 -9.16 13.60 -2.01
N SER A 92 -7.98 14.12 -2.37
CA SER A 92 -7.36 15.26 -1.69
C SER A 92 -7.92 16.59 -2.21
N ALA A 93 -8.48 17.40 -1.30
CA ALA A 93 -8.97 18.73 -1.62
C ALA A 93 -7.84 19.73 -2.01
N ALA A 94 -6.61 19.44 -1.60
CA ALA A 94 -5.41 20.13 -2.03
C ALA A 94 -4.60 19.19 -2.93
N SER A 95 -4.48 19.50 -4.21
CA SER A 95 -3.56 18.77 -5.08
C SER A 95 -2.13 19.02 -4.60
N ASP A 96 -1.44 17.94 -4.22
CA ASP A 96 0.02 17.96 -4.13
C ASP A 96 0.58 18.31 -5.52
N GLU A 97 1.67 19.07 -5.57
CA GLU A 97 2.39 19.28 -6.83
C GLU A 97 2.87 17.93 -7.40
N PRO A 98 2.93 17.75 -8.73
CA PRO A 98 3.43 16.51 -9.32
C PRO A 98 4.83 16.14 -8.77
N GLY A 99 4.97 14.93 -8.23
CA GLY A 99 6.19 14.45 -7.58
C GLY A 99 6.18 14.58 -6.06
N PHE A 100 5.19 15.24 -5.47
CA PHE A 100 5.03 15.45 -4.03
C PHE A 100 3.86 14.68 -3.42
N GLY A 101 3.12 13.93 -4.24
CA GLY A 101 2.10 12.99 -3.76
C GLY A 101 2.68 11.85 -2.92
N PRO A 102 1.84 11.10 -2.20
CA PRO A 102 2.29 9.99 -1.36
C PRO A 102 3.15 8.97 -2.12
N GLY A 103 4.40 8.81 -1.71
CA GLY A 103 5.37 7.89 -2.35
C GLY A 103 5.92 8.34 -3.72
N GLU A 104 5.50 9.48 -4.28
CA GLU A 104 5.93 9.92 -5.62
C GLU A 104 7.41 10.30 -5.70
N SER A 105 8.04 10.67 -4.58
CA SER A 105 9.50 10.87 -4.51
C SER A 105 10.30 9.61 -4.83
N LEU A 106 9.68 8.42 -4.73
CA LEU A 106 10.28 7.12 -4.99
C LEU A 106 9.81 6.51 -6.32
N THR A 107 8.58 6.80 -6.74
CA THR A 107 7.95 6.19 -7.93
C THR A 107 7.87 7.10 -9.14
N GLY A 108 8.12 8.40 -8.95
CA GLY A 108 7.76 9.45 -9.88
C GLY A 108 6.27 9.86 -9.77
N PRO A 109 5.86 10.94 -10.46
CA PRO A 109 4.50 11.45 -10.43
C PRO A 109 3.48 10.47 -11.01
N VAL A 110 2.27 10.44 -10.45
CA VAL A 110 1.11 9.77 -11.04
C VAL A 110 0.25 10.76 -11.84
N GLY A 111 -0.20 10.30 -13.02
CA GLY A 111 -0.82 11.12 -14.07
C GLY A 111 -2.33 11.19 -13.95
#